data_AF-A0A2T0W103-F1
#
_entry.id   AF-A0A2T0W103-F1
#
_cell.length_a   1.000
_cell.length_b   1.000
_cell.length_c   1.000
_cell.angle_alpha   90.00
_cell.angle_beta   90.00
_cell.angle_gamma   90.00
#
_symmetry.space_group_name_H-M   'P 1'
#
loop_
_entity.id
_entity.type
_entity.pdbx_description
1 polymer ?
#
loop_
_entity_poly.entity_id
_entity_poly.type
_entity_poly.pdbx_seq_one_letter_code
_entity_poly.pdbx_strand_id
1 'polypeptide(L)'
;MNFRQLNLPAAILLSVFLSACADTASDEEAFEQDSAVEEGTHTDDPIPLPPELTIQAGDDTIIPVLGSYSWSVENQDGTLNSIEASADGPPELVRMSEPTQVTEDATIEFVFEEEPRTYSVRIWDEDNTVISESNDLVLSGTGDVIYEVLAFWEQGTASYAFSLTIE
;
A
#
# COMPACT_ATOMS: atom_id res chain seq x y z
N MET A 1 11.33 59.07 1.15
CA MET A 1 10.63 59.99 0.24
C MET A 1 9.75 59.18 -0.68
N ASN A 2 8.43 59.28 -0.53
CA ASN A 2 7.46 58.79 -1.51
C ASN A 2 7.50 59.70 -2.74
N PHE A 3 7.41 59.16 -3.96
CA PHE A 3 6.57 59.75 -5.00
C PHE A 3 6.15 58.70 -6.03
N ARG A 4 4.83 58.60 -6.18
CA ARG A 4 4.08 57.99 -7.27
C ARG A 4 4.50 58.55 -8.63
N GLN A 5 4.19 57.81 -9.69
CA GLN A 5 3.62 58.19 -11.01
C GLN A 5 3.89 57.00 -11.95
N LEU A 6 3.09 56.61 -12.93
CA LEU A 6 1.71 56.88 -13.36
C LEU A 6 1.48 55.84 -14.48
N ASN A 7 0.24 55.38 -14.64
CA ASN A 7 -0.18 54.43 -15.67
C ASN A 7 -0.05 54.95 -17.12
N LEU A 8 -0.26 54.00 -18.05
CA LEU A 8 -0.88 54.06 -19.39
C LEU A 8 0.06 54.15 -20.63
N PRO A 9 -0.40 53.77 -21.84
CA PRO A 9 -1.45 52.81 -22.24
C PRO A 9 -1.02 51.77 -23.32
N ALA A 10 -1.87 50.76 -23.43
CA ALA A 10 -2.43 50.15 -24.64
C ALA A 10 -1.88 50.49 -26.04
N ALA A 11 -1.85 49.43 -26.87
CA ALA A 11 -2.54 49.29 -28.15
C ALA A 11 -1.62 48.63 -29.18
N ILE A 12 -1.91 47.37 -29.53
CA ILE A 12 -2.47 46.98 -30.85
C ILE A 12 -1.50 47.31 -31.98
N LEU A 13 -0.99 46.28 -32.66
CA LEU A 13 -1.05 46.25 -34.13
C LEU A 13 -0.85 44.83 -34.67
N LEU A 14 -1.89 44.43 -35.36
CA LEU A 14 -2.09 43.26 -36.19
C LEU A 14 -1.16 43.33 -37.41
N SER A 15 -0.45 42.25 -37.73
CA SER A 15 0.00 42.01 -39.11
C SER A 15 0.39 40.56 -39.33
N VAL A 16 -0.52 39.85 -39.98
CA VAL A 16 -0.30 38.57 -40.66
C VAL A 16 0.67 38.80 -41.82
N PHE A 17 1.73 37.99 -41.89
CA PHE A 17 2.47 37.78 -43.13
C PHE A 17 2.53 36.28 -43.42
N LEU A 18 1.67 35.85 -44.35
CA LEU A 18 1.86 34.63 -45.12
C LEU A 18 2.99 34.90 -46.12
N SER A 19 4.08 34.13 -46.03
CA SER A 19 5.01 33.97 -47.14
C SER A 19 5.40 32.51 -47.24
N ALA A 20 4.99 31.90 -48.33
CA ALA A 20 5.26 30.53 -48.70
C ALA A 20 6.49 30.46 -49.63
N CYS A 21 7.18 29.32 -49.53
CA CYS A 21 8.06 28.66 -50.51
C CYS A 21 9.43 29.31 -50.81
N ALA A 22 10.53 28.64 -50.46
CA ALA A 22 11.18 27.66 -51.35
C ALA A 22 12.51 27.14 -50.75
N ASP A 23 12.76 25.86 -50.96
CA ASP A 23 13.90 25.03 -50.55
C ASP A 23 15.30 25.63 -50.72
N THR A 24 16.14 25.47 -49.68
CA THR A 24 17.55 25.08 -49.82
C THR A 24 18.00 24.29 -48.58
N ALA A 25 18.58 23.12 -48.83
CA ALA A 25 19.05 22.14 -47.86
C ALA A 25 19.86 22.71 -46.69
N SER A 26 19.55 22.24 -45.49
CA SER A 26 20.44 22.20 -44.34
C SER A 26 20.01 20.99 -43.50
N ASP A 27 20.95 20.10 -43.26
CA ASP A 27 20.81 18.83 -42.55
C ASP A 27 20.17 19.03 -41.17
N GLU A 28 18.99 18.46 -40.96
CA GLU A 28 18.46 18.17 -39.63
C GLU A 28 17.96 16.72 -39.64
N GLU A 29 18.71 15.86 -38.94
CA GLU A 29 18.38 14.46 -38.67
C GLU A 29 17.06 14.43 -37.88
N ALA A 30 15.95 14.22 -38.59
CA ALA A 30 14.68 13.88 -37.98
C ALA A 30 14.74 12.42 -37.50
N PHE A 31 14.89 12.24 -36.19
CA PHE A 31 14.57 10.99 -35.52
C PHE A 31 13.06 10.74 -35.71
N GLU A 32 12.72 9.77 -36.56
CA GLU A 32 11.38 9.18 -36.56
C GLU A 32 11.19 8.44 -35.23
N GLN A 33 10.52 9.08 -34.28
CA GLN A 33 9.95 8.40 -33.14
C GLN A 33 8.54 7.95 -33.52
N ASP A 34 8.49 6.80 -34.18
CA ASP A 34 7.29 5.96 -34.27
C ASP A 34 7.00 5.38 -32.88
N SER A 35 6.36 6.18 -32.04
CA SER A 35 5.72 5.70 -30.83
C SER A 35 4.26 5.43 -31.18
N ALA A 36 4.00 4.24 -31.72
CA ALA A 36 2.71 3.61 -31.61
C ALA A 36 2.34 3.59 -30.12
N VAL A 37 1.44 4.49 -29.72
CA VAL A 37 0.76 4.41 -28.43
C VAL A 37 -0.17 3.22 -28.57
N GLU A 38 0.32 2.03 -28.20
CA GLU A 38 -0.55 0.91 -27.88
C GLU A 38 -1.43 1.40 -26.73
N GLU A 39 -2.66 1.75 -27.08
CA GLU A 39 -3.76 2.04 -26.17
C GLU A 39 -4.06 0.71 -25.44
N GLY A 40 -3.26 0.44 -24.41
CA GLY A 40 -3.49 -0.64 -23.47
C GLY A 40 -4.84 -0.41 -22.83
N THR A 41 -5.82 -1.19 -23.27
CA THR A 41 -7.14 -1.31 -22.66
C THR A 41 -6.99 -1.42 -21.16
N HIS A 42 -7.42 -0.37 -20.44
CA HIS A 42 -7.64 -0.44 -19.00
C HIS A 42 -8.78 -1.43 -18.79
N THR A 43 -8.46 -2.70 -18.56
CA THR A 43 -9.38 -3.62 -17.92
C THR A 43 -9.41 -3.20 -16.46
N ASP A 44 -10.59 -2.82 -15.96
CA ASP A 44 -10.87 -2.63 -14.53
C ASP A 44 -10.83 -4.00 -13.82
N ASP A 45 -9.71 -4.72 -13.93
CA ASP A 45 -9.50 -5.94 -13.18
C ASP A 45 -9.28 -5.54 -11.72
N PRO A 46 -9.97 -6.20 -10.77
CA PRO A 46 -9.83 -5.88 -9.35
C PRO A 46 -8.38 -6.03 -8.93
N ILE A 47 -7.86 -4.99 -8.25
CA ILE A 47 -6.54 -5.01 -7.64
C ILE A 47 -6.49 -6.21 -6.68
N PRO A 48 -5.56 -7.14 -6.86
CA PRO A 48 -5.58 -8.40 -6.11
C PRO A 48 -5.16 -8.10 -4.66
N LEU A 49 -5.98 -8.53 -3.70
CA LEU A 49 -5.74 -8.36 -2.26
C LEU A 49 -5.38 -9.71 -1.62
N PRO A 50 -4.55 -9.72 -0.57
CA PRO A 50 -4.33 -10.92 0.23
C PRO A 50 -5.62 -11.31 0.98
N PRO A 51 -5.77 -12.60 1.36
CA PRO A 51 -6.92 -13.09 2.12
C PRO A 51 -7.14 -12.32 3.43
N GLU A 52 -8.39 -12.19 3.86
CA GLU A 52 -8.67 -11.58 5.17
C GLU A 52 -8.27 -12.51 6.33
N LEU A 53 -7.91 -11.92 7.48
CA LEU A 53 -7.71 -12.62 8.75
C LEU A 53 -8.74 -12.10 9.75
N THR A 54 -9.42 -13.00 10.44
CA THR A 54 -10.20 -12.71 11.65
C THR A 54 -9.57 -13.42 12.84
N ILE A 55 -9.52 -12.75 13.99
CA ILE A 55 -8.99 -13.35 15.22
C ILE A 55 -10.15 -13.53 16.20
N GLN A 56 -10.30 -14.74 16.71
CA GLN A 56 -11.27 -15.07 17.76
C GLN A 56 -10.54 -15.15 19.10
N ALA A 57 -11.01 -14.38 20.08
CA ALA A 57 -10.48 -14.34 21.44
C ALA A 57 -11.62 -14.65 22.42
N GLY A 58 -11.85 -15.94 22.70
CA GLY A 58 -13.05 -16.36 23.43
C GLY A 58 -14.33 -16.01 22.66
N ASP A 59 -15.15 -15.11 23.20
CA ASP A 59 -16.40 -14.63 22.57
C ASP A 59 -16.18 -13.36 21.74
N ASP A 60 -14.99 -12.74 21.79
CA ASP A 60 -14.66 -11.51 21.08
C ASP A 60 -14.08 -11.79 19.70
N THR A 61 -14.48 -10.98 18.73
CA THR A 61 -13.95 -11.00 17.36
C THR A 61 -13.12 -9.75 17.12
N ILE A 62 -11.87 -9.95 16.70
CA ILE A 62 -10.90 -8.89 16.41
C ILE A 62 -10.63 -8.90 14.91
N ILE A 63 -10.76 -7.73 14.29
CA ILE A 63 -10.39 -7.52 12.88
C ILE A 63 -9.03 -6.81 12.88
N PRO A 64 -7.92 -7.50 12.55
CA PRO A 64 -6.60 -6.90 12.51
C PRO A 64 -6.50 -5.89 11.36
N VAL A 65 -5.59 -4.95 11.52
CA VAL A 65 -5.27 -3.95 10.49
C VAL A 65 -4.31 -4.59 9.48
N LEU A 66 -4.68 -4.59 8.20
CA LEU A 66 -3.79 -5.02 7.11
C LEU A 66 -2.61 -4.05 7.00
N GLY A 67 -1.40 -4.57 7.18
CA GLY A 67 -0.13 -3.87 7.04
C GLY A 67 0.45 -3.97 5.64
N SER A 68 1.78 -4.04 5.57
CA SER A 68 2.48 -4.21 4.29
C SER A 68 2.17 -5.58 3.68
N TYR A 69 2.03 -5.64 2.36
CA TYR A 69 1.82 -6.89 1.63
C TYR A 69 2.41 -6.83 0.21
N SER A 70 2.77 -8.00 -0.29
CA SER A 70 3.13 -8.27 -1.68
C SER A 70 2.21 -9.35 -2.18
N TRP A 71 1.56 -9.15 -3.32
CA TRP A 71 0.58 -10.11 -3.82
C TRP A 71 0.59 -10.20 -5.33
N SER A 72 0.53 -11.42 -5.86
CA SER A 72 0.58 -11.68 -7.30
C SER A 72 -0.40 -12.77 -7.71
N VAL A 73 -1.18 -12.52 -8.75
CA VAL A 73 -2.18 -13.44 -9.31
C VAL A 73 -1.96 -13.59 -10.81
N GLU A 74 -1.96 -14.83 -11.29
CA GLU A 74 -1.96 -15.14 -12.72
C GLU A 74 -3.38 -15.08 -13.27
N ASN A 75 -3.56 -14.25 -14.31
CA ASN A 75 -4.82 -14.14 -15.04
C ASN A 75 -5.00 -15.32 -15.99
N GLN A 76 -6.23 -15.50 -16.49
CA GLN A 76 -6.55 -16.60 -17.41
C GLN A 76 -5.78 -16.55 -18.74
N ASP A 77 -5.27 -15.38 -19.12
CA ASP A 77 -4.46 -15.16 -20.33
C ASP A 77 -2.96 -15.44 -20.12
N GLY A 78 -2.55 -15.82 -18.90
CA GLY A 78 -1.16 -16.04 -18.50
C GLY A 78 -0.40 -14.77 -18.09
N THR A 79 -1.07 -13.61 -18.04
CA THR A 79 -0.47 -12.37 -17.54
C THR A 79 -0.43 -12.37 -16.01
N LEU A 80 0.64 -11.88 -15.40
CA LEU A 80 0.75 -11.70 -13.95
C LEU A 80 0.34 -10.27 -13.55
N ASN A 81 -0.62 -10.16 -12.64
CA ASN A 81 -0.94 -8.93 -11.94
C ASN A 81 -0.32 -8.97 -10.54
N SER A 82 0.50 -7.98 -10.21
CA SER A 82 1.16 -7.92 -8.90
C SER A 82 1.00 -6.55 -8.26
N ILE A 83 0.94 -6.53 -6.93
CA ILE A 83 0.88 -5.33 -6.10
C ILE A 83 1.89 -5.44 -4.96
N GLU A 84 2.50 -4.30 -4.66
CA GLU A 84 3.34 -4.07 -3.49
C GLU A 84 2.74 -2.90 -2.73
N ALA A 85 2.32 -3.14 -1.50
CA ALA A 85 1.77 -2.11 -0.63
C ALA A 85 2.63 -2.00 0.63
N SER A 86 3.07 -0.79 0.92
CA SER A 86 3.83 -0.48 2.13
C SER A 86 2.93 0.24 3.13
N ALA A 87 3.08 -0.12 4.40
CA ALA A 87 2.41 0.50 5.53
C ALA A 87 3.43 0.80 6.63
N ASP A 88 3.05 1.63 7.61
CA ASP A 88 3.87 1.84 8.81
C ASP A 88 4.02 0.53 9.60
N GLY A 89 4.93 0.52 10.59
CA GLY A 89 5.14 -0.65 11.44
C GLY A 89 3.91 -0.96 12.31
N PRO A 90 3.77 -2.22 12.80
CA PRO A 90 2.62 -2.64 13.61
C PRO A 90 2.26 -1.71 14.77
N PRO A 91 3.21 -1.14 15.55
CA PRO A 91 2.89 -0.18 16.62
C PRO A 91 2.15 1.07 16.12
N GLU A 92 2.55 1.64 14.99
CA GLU A 92 1.88 2.82 14.42
C GLU A 92 0.55 2.44 13.77
N LEU A 93 0.45 1.25 13.15
CA LEU A 93 -0.79 0.77 12.51
C LEU A 93 -1.94 0.62 13.50
N VAL A 94 -1.66 0.12 14.71
CA VAL A 94 -2.69 -0.16 15.72
C VAL A 94 -2.85 0.98 16.72
N ARG A 95 -2.08 2.07 16.62
CA ARG A 95 -2.06 3.16 17.62
C ARG A 95 -3.43 3.79 17.89
N MET A 96 -4.32 3.78 16.90
CA MET A 96 -5.67 4.36 17.01
C MET A 96 -6.76 3.29 17.25
N SER A 97 -6.37 2.02 17.34
CA SER A 97 -7.26 0.92 17.69
C SER A 97 -7.29 0.75 19.20
N GLU A 98 -8.48 0.52 19.76
CA GLU A 98 -8.60 0.14 21.17
C GLU A 98 -8.18 -1.33 21.31
N PRO A 99 -7.20 -1.67 22.16
CA PRO A 99 -6.81 -3.06 22.37
C PRO A 99 -7.97 -3.87 22.95
N THR A 100 -8.09 -5.13 22.51
CA THR A 100 -9.10 -6.05 23.06
C THR A 100 -8.58 -6.64 24.37
N GLN A 101 -9.39 -6.57 25.42
CA GLN A 101 -9.04 -7.13 26.73
C GLN A 101 -9.19 -8.65 26.72
N VAL A 102 -8.16 -9.36 27.17
CA VAL A 102 -8.14 -10.82 27.27
C VAL A 102 -7.47 -11.25 28.58
N THR A 103 -7.80 -12.42 29.08
CA THR A 103 -7.08 -13.05 30.19
C THR A 103 -5.86 -13.82 29.67
N GLU A 104 -4.85 -14.04 30.53
CA GLU A 104 -3.68 -14.87 30.17
C GLU A 104 -4.03 -16.29 29.67
N ASP A 105 -5.18 -16.84 30.06
CA ASP A 105 -5.68 -18.17 29.67
C ASP A 105 -6.64 -18.15 28.47
N ALA A 106 -6.89 -16.99 27.86
CA ALA A 106 -7.75 -16.87 26.69
C ALA A 106 -7.20 -17.70 25.52
N THR A 107 -8.09 -18.44 24.86
CA THR A 107 -7.75 -19.14 23.61
C THR A 107 -7.89 -18.17 22.45
N ILE A 108 -6.82 -18.03 21.68
CA ILE A 108 -6.79 -17.21 20.47
C ILE A 108 -6.78 -18.16 19.26
N GLU A 109 -7.70 -17.94 18.33
CA GLU A 109 -7.79 -18.66 17.08
C GLU A 109 -7.69 -17.70 15.90
N PHE A 110 -6.88 -18.08 14.92
CA PHE A 110 -6.74 -17.36 13.65
C PHE A 110 -7.63 -18.01 12.60
N VAL A 111 -8.54 -17.22 12.03
CA VAL A 111 -9.47 -17.64 11.00
C VAL A 111 -9.14 -16.88 9.72
N PHE A 112 -8.39 -17.52 8.84
CA PHE A 112 -8.06 -16.97 7.53
C PHE A 112 -9.20 -17.26 6.53
N GLU A 113 -9.49 -16.32 5.64
CA GLU A 113 -10.38 -16.55 4.50
C GLU A 113 -9.84 -17.68 3.60
N GLU A 114 -8.52 -17.68 3.37
CA GLU A 114 -7.77 -18.75 2.73
C GLU A 114 -6.53 -19.07 3.57
N GLU A 115 -6.37 -20.33 3.96
CA GLU A 115 -5.26 -20.78 4.81
C GLU A 115 -3.88 -20.51 4.15
N PRO A 116 -2.95 -19.83 4.84
CA PRO A 116 -1.59 -19.66 4.36
C PRO A 116 -0.82 -20.98 4.34
N ARG A 117 0.28 -21.01 3.59
CA ARG A 117 1.28 -22.09 3.67
C ARG A 117 1.89 -22.16 5.06
N THR A 118 2.21 -20.99 5.60
CA THR A 118 2.81 -20.78 6.91
C THR A 118 2.51 -19.38 7.39
N TYR A 119 2.56 -19.17 8.70
CA TYR A 119 2.60 -17.84 9.29
C TYR A 119 3.58 -17.82 10.47
N SER A 120 4.02 -16.63 10.85
CA SER A 120 4.65 -16.37 12.14
C SER A 120 3.90 -15.27 12.88
N VAL A 121 3.97 -15.32 14.21
CA VAL A 121 3.44 -14.32 15.12
C VAL A 121 4.61 -13.58 15.72
N ARG A 122 4.61 -12.25 15.61
CA ARG A 122 5.62 -11.38 16.18
C ARG A 122 5.03 -10.49 17.25
N ILE A 123 5.81 -10.26 18.29
CA ILE A 123 5.50 -9.27 19.32
C ILE A 123 6.39 -8.06 19.09
N TRP A 124 5.78 -6.89 19.09
CA TRP A 124 6.45 -5.61 18.86
C TRP A 124 6.48 -4.77 20.15
N ASP A 125 7.57 -4.04 20.35
CA ASP A 125 7.61 -2.94 21.31
C ASP A 125 7.16 -1.61 20.67
N GLU A 126 6.98 -0.59 21.51
CA GLU A 126 6.56 0.75 21.08
C GLU A 126 7.60 1.45 20.18
N ASP A 127 8.87 1.02 20.24
CA ASP A 127 9.98 1.57 19.47
C ASP A 127 10.12 0.93 18.07
N ASN A 128 9.06 0.24 17.60
CA ASN A 128 9.04 -0.47 16.31
C ASN A 128 10.10 -1.57 16.19
N THR A 129 10.37 -2.29 17.28
CA THR A 129 11.28 -3.45 17.30
C THR A 129 10.52 -4.75 17.57
N VAL A 130 10.83 -5.79 16.80
CA VAL A 130 10.36 -7.15 17.07
C VAL A 130 11.13 -7.71 18.27
N ILE A 131 10.41 -8.02 19.35
CA ILE A 131 10.98 -8.56 20.60
C ILE A 131 10.77 -10.07 20.76
N SER A 132 9.85 -10.65 20.00
CA SER A 132 9.60 -12.10 19.96
C SER A 132 9.04 -12.52 18.60
N GLU A 133 9.33 -13.74 18.16
CA GLU A 133 8.75 -14.37 16.98
C GLU A 133 8.51 -15.87 17.26
N SER A 134 7.32 -16.37 16.92
CA SER A 134 6.91 -17.76 17.11
C SER A 134 6.00 -18.22 15.96
N ASN A 135 5.79 -19.53 15.82
CA ASN A 135 4.84 -20.08 14.82
C ASN A 135 3.40 -20.18 15.35
N ASP A 136 3.20 -19.87 16.62
CA ASP A 136 1.92 -19.90 17.32
C ASP A 136 1.82 -18.66 18.19
N LEU A 137 0.59 -18.20 18.47
CA LEU A 137 0.40 -17.11 19.42
C LEU A 137 0.48 -17.63 20.85
N VAL A 138 1.40 -17.05 21.61
CA VAL A 138 1.51 -17.27 23.06
C VAL A 138 1.18 -15.96 23.75
N LEU A 139 0.07 -15.96 24.51
CA LEU A 139 -0.22 -14.87 25.43
C LEU A 139 0.84 -14.90 26.53
N SER A 140 1.66 -13.87 26.58
CA SER A 140 2.72 -13.76 27.57
C SER A 140 2.94 -12.29 27.94
N GLY A 141 3.16 -12.04 29.22
CA GLY A 141 3.22 -10.69 29.76
C GLY A 141 1.88 -10.22 30.30
N THR A 142 1.86 -8.96 30.74
CA THR A 142 0.67 -8.27 31.27
C THR A 142 0.64 -6.86 30.69
N GLY A 143 -0.55 -6.30 30.51
CA GLY A 143 -0.75 -5.00 29.88
C GLY A 143 -0.87 -5.07 28.35
N ASP A 144 -0.63 -3.95 27.70
CA ASP A 144 -0.83 -3.81 26.26
C ASP A 144 0.31 -4.47 25.47
N VAL A 145 -0.06 -5.36 24.55
CA VAL A 145 0.87 -6.11 23.70
C VAL A 145 0.45 -5.96 22.25
N ILE A 146 1.41 -5.60 21.39
CA ILE A 146 1.21 -5.45 19.96
C ILE A 146 1.67 -6.72 19.25
N TYR A 147 0.76 -7.31 18.49
CA TYR A 147 1.00 -8.52 17.72
C TYR A 147 0.96 -8.22 16.22
N GLU A 148 1.80 -8.94 15.48
CA GLU A 148 1.75 -9.04 14.03
C GLU A 148 1.65 -10.51 13.65
N VAL A 149 0.69 -10.86 12.79
CA VAL A 149 0.70 -12.12 12.06
C VAL A 149 1.29 -11.85 10.68
N LEU A 150 2.44 -12.45 10.39
CA LEU A 150 3.05 -12.41 9.06
C LEU A 150 2.76 -13.73 8.35
N ALA A 151 1.85 -13.71 7.39
CA ALA A 151 1.37 -14.89 6.68
C ALA A 151 1.90 -14.97 5.25
N PHE A 152 2.10 -16.20 4.79
CA PHE A 152 2.75 -16.52 3.52
C PHE A 152 1.87 -17.48 2.73
N TRP A 153 1.53 -17.10 1.50
CA TRP A 153 0.85 -17.92 0.50
C TRP A 153 1.76 -18.12 -0.72
N GLU A 154 1.31 -18.91 -1.69
CA GLU A 154 2.01 -19.01 -2.98
C GLU A 154 1.99 -17.67 -3.75
N GLN A 155 0.91 -16.91 -3.59
CA GLN A 155 0.67 -15.65 -4.26
C GLN A 155 1.48 -14.49 -3.66
N GLY A 156 1.93 -14.62 -2.40
CA GLY A 156 2.68 -13.57 -1.74
C GLY A 156 2.56 -13.58 -0.22
N THR A 157 2.75 -12.41 0.39
CA THR A 157 2.82 -12.25 1.85
C THR A 157 1.98 -11.08 2.32
N ALA A 158 1.43 -11.19 3.52
CA ALA A 158 0.71 -10.10 4.17
C ALA A 158 0.97 -10.06 5.67
N SER A 159 1.06 -8.84 6.19
CA SER A 159 1.18 -8.53 7.62
C SER A 159 -0.18 -8.09 8.16
N TYR A 160 -0.57 -8.61 9.32
CA TYR A 160 -1.82 -8.25 10.00
C TYR A 160 -1.49 -7.85 11.44
N ALA A 161 -1.78 -6.61 11.81
CA ALA A 161 -1.45 -6.05 13.12
C ALA A 161 -2.68 -5.91 14.01
N PHE A 162 -2.55 -6.25 15.29
CA PHE A 162 -3.58 -6.05 16.31
C PHE A 162 -2.95 -5.89 17.69
N SER A 163 -3.72 -5.38 18.65
CA SER A 163 -3.27 -5.18 20.02
C SER A 163 -4.23 -5.82 21.02
N LEU A 164 -3.66 -6.45 22.05
CA LEU A 164 -4.40 -7.02 23.18
C LEU A 164 -3.97 -6.34 24.47
N THR A 165 -4.89 -6.17 25.41
CA THR A 165 -4.56 -5.90 26.82
C THR A 165 -4.70 -7.19 27.59
N ILE A 166 -3.61 -7.72 28.15
CA ILE A 166 -3.59 -8.98 28.88
C ILE A 166 -3.68 -8.70 30.39
N GLU A 167 -4.70 -9.28 31.04
CA GLU A 167 -4.94 -9.19 32.49
C GLU A 167 -4.41 -10.39 33.30
#